data_AF-E2C524-F1
#
_entry.id   AF-E2C524-F1
#
_cell.length_a   1.000
_cell.length_b   1.000
_cell.length_c   1.000
_cell.angle_alpha   90.00
_cell.angle_beta   90.00
_cell.angle_gamma   90.00
#
_symmetry.space_group_name_H-M   'P 1'
#
loop_
_entity.id
_entity.type
_entity.pdbx_description
1 polymer ?
#
loop_
_entity_poly.entity_id
_entity_poly.type
_entity_poly.pdbx_seq_one_letter_code
_entity_poly.pdbx_strand_id
1 'polypeptide(L)' 'MKSRPSLNEKVLCLLVAVGHVEITSNELVQNVHLSINFLSSLLKKHWQNVCSLHIKSSMRQSQ' A
#
# COMPACT_ATOMS: atom_id res chain seq x y z
N MET A 1 32.33 -2.12 -3.71
CA MET A 1 31.43 -3.11 -4.35
C MET A 1 30.00 -2.85 -3.90
N LYS A 2 29.19 -2.15 -4.72
CA LYS A 2 27.75 -2.02 -4.50
C LYS A 2 27.10 -3.20 -5.20
N SER A 3 26.68 -4.18 -4.41
CA SER A 3 26.00 -5.39 -4.86
C SER A 3 24.76 -5.00 -5.65
N ARG A 4 24.77 -5.27 -6.96
CA ARG A 4 23.60 -5.11 -7.83
C ARG A 4 22.52 -6.08 -7.32
N PRO A 5 21.26 -5.64 -7.12
CA PRO A 5 20.21 -6.57 -6.75
C PRO A 5 19.99 -7.55 -7.91
N SER A 6 20.07 -8.83 -7.58
CA SER A 6 19.85 -9.96 -8.46
C SER A 6 18.40 -9.98 -8.97
N LEU A 7 18.27 -10.39 -10.23
CA LEU A 7 17.10 -10.29 -11.13
C LEU A 7 15.82 -11.03 -10.69
N ASN A 8 15.71 -11.50 -9.44
CA ASN A 8 14.74 -12.53 -9.03
C ASN A 8 13.88 -12.22 -7.79
N GLU A 9 14.17 -11.14 -7.05
CA GLU A 9 13.25 -10.65 -6.03
C GLU A 9 12.24 -9.73 -6.73
N LYS A 10 11.19 -10.30 -7.32
CA LYS A 10 10.07 -9.54 -7.89
C LYS A 10 9.31 -8.83 -6.76
N VAL A 11 9.88 -7.74 -6.26
CA VAL A 11 9.18 -6.82 -5.36
C VAL A 11 8.08 -6.17 -6.18
N LEU A 12 6.84 -6.60 -5.95
CA LEU A 12 5.66 -6.03 -6.57
C LEU A 12 5.30 -4.76 -5.79
N CYS A 13 5.73 -3.61 -6.31
CA CYS A 13 5.28 -2.31 -5.81
C CYS A 13 3.90 -2.00 -6.40
N LEU A 14 2.84 -2.32 -5.66
CA LEU A 14 1.46 -1.99 -6.04
C LEU A 14 1.04 -0.71 -5.31
N LEU A 15 0.49 0.24 -6.05
CA LEU A 15 -0.01 1.52 -5.54
C LEU A 15 -1.50 1.61 -5.84
N VAL A 16 -2.28 2.05 -4.86
CA VAL A 16 -3.73 2.24 -4.99
C VAL A 16 -4.13 3.56 -4.33
N ALA A 17 -5.00 4.32 -4.98
CA ALA A 17 -5.55 5.55 -4.44
C ALA A 17 -6.70 5.20 -3.47
N VAL A 18 -6.54 5.58 -2.20
CA VAL A 18 -7.49 5.27 -1.12
C VAL A 18 -8.52 6.38 -0.84
N GLY A 19 -8.33 7.59 -1.40
CA GLY A 19 -9.27 8.69 -1.17
C GLY A 19 -8.83 10.07 -1.67
N HIS A 20 -9.71 11.06 -1.50
CA HIS A 20 -9.54 12.48 -1.84
C HIS A 20 -9.89 13.38 -0.63
N VAL A 21 -9.70 14.71 -0.77
CA VAL A 21 -9.73 15.68 0.35
C VAL A 21 -11.07 15.79 1.10
N GLU A 22 -12.19 15.42 0.48
CA GLU A 22 -13.53 15.53 1.11
C GLU A 22 -13.96 14.24 1.82
N ILE A 23 -13.12 13.20 1.86
CA ILE A 23 -13.42 11.94 2.56
C ILE A 23 -13.24 12.09 4.06
N THR A 24 -14.25 11.65 4.81
CA THR A 24 -14.24 11.61 6.27
C THR A 24 -13.25 10.54 6.78
N SER A 25 -12.56 10.82 7.90
CA SER A 25 -11.53 9.92 8.46
C SER A 25 -11.99 8.49 8.70
N ASN A 26 -13.25 8.28 9.09
CA ASN A 26 -13.80 6.94 9.31
C ASN A 26 -13.90 6.13 8.00
N GLU A 27 -14.36 6.78 6.94
CA GLU A 27 -14.49 6.18 5.61
C GLU A 27 -13.11 5.94 4.98
N LEU A 28 -12.14 6.83 5.24
CA LEU A 28 -10.75 6.66 4.84
C LEU A 28 -10.14 5.38 5.44
N VAL A 29 -10.35 5.13 6.73
CA VAL A 29 -9.85 3.91 7.40
C VAL A 29 -10.46 2.66 6.77
N GLN A 30 -11.76 2.68 6.45
CA GLN A 30 -12.41 1.57 5.75
C GLN A 30 -11.84 1.36 4.35
N ASN A 31 -11.61 2.43 3.59
CA ASN A 31 -11.02 2.35 2.25
C ASN A 31 -9.58 1.80 2.28
N VAL A 32 -8.80 2.14 3.32
CA VAL A 32 -7.45 1.59 3.53
C VAL A 32 -7.50 0.09 3.80
N HIS A 33 -8.37 -0.37 4.71
CA HIS A 33 -8.53 -1.80 4.99
C HIS A 33 -8.98 -2.58 3.76
N LEU A 34 -9.96 -2.06 3.01
CA LEU A 34 -10.43 -2.67 1.78
C LEU A 34 -9.31 -2.78 0.74
N SER A 35 -8.52 -1.71 0.58
CA SER A 35 -7.40 -1.66 -0.36
C SER A 35 -6.31 -2.67 0.00
N ILE A 36 -5.99 -2.85 1.28
CA ILE A 36 -5.02 -3.86 1.73
C ILE A 36 -5.54 -5.28 1.45
N ASN A 37 -6.82 -5.55 1.71
CA ASN A 37 -7.44 -6.85 1.45
C ASN A 37 -7.54 -7.16 -0.05
N PHE A 38 -7.83 -6.15 -0.88
CA PHE A 38 -7.78 -6.30 -2.32
C PHE A 38 -6.36 -6.66 -2.79
N LEU A 39 -5.35 -5.92 -2.32
CA LEU A 39 -3.95 -6.18 -2.67
C LEU A 39 -3.46 -7.56 -2.21
N SER A 40 -3.87 -8.01 -1.02
CA SER A 40 -3.50 -9.35 -0.51
C SER A 40 -4.14 -10.48 -1.32
N SER A 41 -5.34 -10.26 -1.86
CA SER A 41 -6.06 -11.24 -2.69
C SER A 41 -5.48 -11.43 -4.09
N LEU A 42 -4.77 -10.42 -4.64
CA LEU A 42 -4.09 -10.53 -5.94
C LEU A 42 -2.88 -11.48 -5.91
N LEU A 43 -2.38 -11.81 -4.72
CA LEU A 43 -1.23 -12.68 -4.53
C LEU A 43 -1.67 -14.14 -4.42
N LYS A 44 -1.11 -15.02 -5.27
CA LYS A 44 -1.42 -16.46 -5.34
C LYS A 44 -1.28 -17.23 -4.02
N LYS A 45 -0.49 -16.72 -3.07
CA LYS A 45 -0.46 -17.19 -1.69
C LYS A 45 -1.01 -16.04 -0.85
N HIS A 46 -2.19 -16.23 -0.27
CA HIS A 46 -2.85 -15.27 0.61
C HIS A 46 -1.86 -14.76 1.68
N TRP A 47 -1.25 -13.60 1.42
CA TRP A 47 -0.13 -13.07 2.20
C TRP A 47 -0.70 -12.31 3.40
N GLN A 48 -1.02 -13.01 4.50
CA GLN A 48 -1.53 -12.38 5.72
C GLN A 48 -0.45 -11.58 6.48
N ASN A 49 0.83 -11.81 6.17
CA ASN A 49 1.95 -11.20 6.87
C ASN A 49 2.51 -10.01 6.09
N VAL A 50 1.76 -8.90 6.07
CA VAL A 50 2.23 -7.64 5.48
C VAL A 50 3.30 -7.03 6.41
N CYS A 51 4.57 -7.25 6.06
CA CYS A 51 5.70 -6.85 6.91
C CYS A 51 5.87 -5.32 7.03
N SER A 52 5.52 -4.57 5.98
CA SER A 52 5.48 -3.10 6.03
C SER A 52 4.56 -2.52 4.95
N LEU A 53 3.85 -1.45 5.28
CA LEU A 53 3.02 -0.67 4.36
C LEU A 53 3.46 0.79 4.41
N HIS A 54 3.70 1.40 3.25
CA HIS A 54 4.09 2.80 3.16
C HIS A 54 2.92 3.64 2.61
N ILE A 55 2.30 4.44 3.49
CA ILE A 55 1.23 5.36 3.11
C ILE A 55 1.84 6.73 2.80
N LYS A 56 1.69 7.17 1.55
CA LYS A 56 2.12 8.49 1.10
C LYS A 56 0.89 9.34 0.78
N SER A 57 0.75 10.48 1.44
CA SER A 57 -0.21 11.52 1.05
C SER A 57 0.51 12.62 0.29
N SER A 58 -0.04 13.03 -0.86
CA SER A 58 0.44 14.20 -1.59
C SER A 58 -0.10 15.51 -1.02
N MET A 59 -1.14 15.43 -0.20
CA MET A 59 -1.82 16.56 0.42
C MET A 59 -1.69 16.43 1.93
N ARG A 60 -0.49 16.69 2.47
CA ARG A 60 -0.37 16.97 3.91
C ARG A 60 -0.75 18.42 4.11
N GLN A 61 -1.75 18.70 4.96
CA GLN A 61 -1.84 20.02 5.55
C GLN A 61 -0.58 20.21 6.40
N SER A 62 0.21 21.21 6.05
CA SER A 62 1.32 21.70 6.87
C SER A 62 0.70 22.22 8.16
N GLN A 63 0.77 21.45 9.24
CA GLN A 63 0.71 22.01 10.59
C GLN A 63 2.13 22.33 11.03
#